data_AF-A0A528MYQ5-F1
#
_entry.id   AF-A0A528MYQ5-F1
#
_cell.length_a   1.000
_cell.length_b   1.000
_cell.length_c   1.000
_cell.angle_alpha   90.00
_cell.angle_beta   90.00
_cell.angle_gamma   90.00
#
_symmetry.space_group_name_H-M   'P 1'
#
loop_
_entity.id
_entity.type
_entity.pdbx_description
1 polymer ?
#
loop_
_entity_poly.entity_id
_entity_poly.type
_entity_poly.pdbx_seq_one_letter_code
_entity_poly.pdbx_strand_id
1 'polypeptide(L)' 'DAIDARPAVQRGRMVNRAFGEPAMQLHERHDASDFDTRTQDRLAAE' A
#
# COMPACT_ATOMS: atom_id res chain seq x y z
N ASP A 1 6.73 -2.42 -17.55
CA ASP A 1 7.05 -3.88 -17.54
C ASP A 1 8.11 -4.26 -16.50
N ALA A 2 9.41 -4.12 -16.75
CA ALA A 2 10.43 -4.50 -15.75
C ALA A 2 10.48 -3.56 -14.53
N ILE A 3 10.14 -2.27 -14.73
CA ILE A 3 10.12 -1.27 -13.66
C ILE A 3 8.93 -1.51 -12.71
N ASP A 4 7.75 -1.84 -13.25
CA ASP A 4 6.53 -2.06 -12.45
C ASP A 4 6.61 -3.30 -11.55
N ALA A 5 7.39 -4.30 -11.97
CA ALA A 5 7.64 -5.50 -11.19
C ALA A 5 8.57 -5.27 -9.99
N ARG A 6 9.22 -4.09 -9.88
CA ARG A 6 10.16 -3.83 -8.79
C ARG A 6 9.40 -3.69 -7.46
N PRO A 7 9.79 -4.40 -6.39
CA PRO A 7 9.10 -4.33 -5.10
C PRO A 7 9.00 -2.90 -4.53
N ALA A 8 10.03 -2.08 -4.74
CA ALA A 8 10.02 -0.69 -4.29
C ALA A 8 9.00 0.18 -5.06
N VAL A 9 8.81 -0.09 -6.35
CA VAL A 9 7.81 0.62 -7.18
C VAL A 9 6.41 0.21 -6.74
N GLN A 10 6.18 -1.08 -6.51
CA GLN A 10 4.89 -1.58 -6.01
C GLN A 10 4.52 -0.92 -4.68
N ARG A 11 5.44 -0.92 -3.70
CA ARG A 11 5.22 -0.24 -2.41
C ARG A 11 5.03 1.26 -2.55
N GLY A 12 5.85 1.93 -3.38
CA GLY A 12 5.75 3.37 -3.60
C GLY A 12 4.40 3.80 -4.20
N ARG A 13 3.78 2.95 -5.03
CA ARG A 13 2.46 3.20 -5.62
C ARG A 13 1.30 3.10 -4.61
N MET A 14 1.54 2.59 -3.40
CA MET A 14 0.51 2.43 -2.37
C MET A 14 0.45 3.62 -1.41
N VAL A 15 1.59 4.26 -1.13
CA VAL A 15 1.71 5.33 -0.14
C VAL A 15 0.94 6.58 -0.58
N ASN A 16 0.20 7.19 0.34
CA ASN A 16 -0.67 8.34 0.14
C ASN A 16 -1.75 8.15 -0.93
N ARG A 17 -2.08 6.89 -1.24
CA ARG A 17 -3.09 6.57 -2.25
C ARG A 17 -4.46 6.39 -1.61
N ALA A 18 -5.37 7.31 -1.90
CA ALA A 18 -6.73 7.34 -1.36
C ALA A 18 -7.81 6.75 -2.29
N PHE A 19 -7.41 5.98 -3.32
CA PHE A 19 -8.34 5.45 -4.33
C PHE A 19 -7.86 4.15 -4.99
N GLY A 20 -8.79 3.41 -5.60
CA GLY A 20 -8.55 2.14 -6.28
C GLY A 20 -8.78 0.94 -5.37
N GLU A 21 -8.10 -0.18 -5.64
CA GLU A 21 -8.20 -1.39 -4.79
C GLU A 21 -7.77 -1.10 -3.35
N PRO A 22 -8.58 -1.42 -2.32
CA PRO A 22 -8.24 -1.17 -0.91
C PRO A 22 -6.90 -1.78 -0.48
N ALA A 23 -6.54 -2.96 -1.00
CA ALA A 23 -5.26 -3.61 -0.76
C ALA A 23 -4.05 -2.84 -1.30
N MET A 24 -4.28 -1.87 -2.20
CA MET A 24 -3.27 -0.99 -2.76
C MET A 24 -3.28 0.41 -2.13
N GLN A 25 -4.14 0.66 -1.16
CA GLN A 25 -4.27 1.96 -0.50
C GLN A 25 -3.58 1.93 0.86
N LEU A 26 -2.51 2.72 0.98
CA LEU A 26 -1.87 3.03 2.27
C LEU A 26 -1.88 4.55 2.43
N HIS A 27 -2.86 5.08 3.16
CA HIS A 27 -3.09 6.54 3.24
C HIS A 27 -1.90 7.30 3.84
N GLU A 28 -1.21 6.69 4.81
CA GLU A 28 -0.06 7.27 5.48
C GLU A 28 0.96 6.17 5.76
N ARG A 29 2.26 6.51 5.74
CA ARG A 29 3.34 5.56 6.04
C ARG A 29 4.33 6.18 7.00
N HIS A 30 4.47 5.55 8.16
CA HIS A 30 5.37 5.95 9.24
C HIS A 30 6.34 4.83 9.65
N ASP A 31 6.02 3.57 9.34
CA ASP A 31 6.86 2.40 9.58
C ASP A 31 6.94 1.47 8.35
N ALA A 32 7.87 0.51 8.35
CA ALA A 32 7.92 -0.51 7.30
C ALA A 32 6.79 -1.55 7.45
N SER A 33 6.35 -1.83 8.68
CA SER A 33 5.26 -2.77 8.98
C SER A 33 3.88 -2.27 8.55
N ASP A 34 3.74 -0.98 8.22
CA ASP A 34 2.46 -0.42 7.77
C ASP A 34 1.91 -1.08 6.49
N PHE A 35 2.78 -1.62 5.63
CA PHE A 35 2.35 -2.36 4.44
C PHE A 35 1.63 -3.67 4.78
N ASP A 36 1.90 -4.25 5.95
CA ASP A 36 1.34 -5.53 6.37
C ASP A 36 0.06 -5.36 7.21
N THR A 37 -0.11 -4.22 7.87
CA THR A 37 -1.17 -4.04 8.88
C THR A 37 -2.10 -2.87 8.62
N ARG A 38 -1.71 -1.90 7.77
CA ARG A 38 -2.43 -0.60 7.66
C ARG A 38 -2.92 -0.26 6.26
N THR A 39 -2.89 -1.22 5.33
CA THR A 39 -3.61 -1.06 4.06
C THR A 39 -5.12 -1.08 4.31
N GLN A 40 -5.89 -0.40 3.46
CA GLN A 40 -7.32 -0.19 3.72
C GLN A 40 -8.14 -1.49 3.73
N ASP A 41 -7.70 -2.54 3.02
CA ASP A 41 -8.31 -3.88 3.12
C ASP A 41 -8.17 -4.50 4.52
N ARG A 42 -7.04 -4.27 5.19
CA ARG A 42 -6.77 -4.81 6.54
C ARG A 42 -7.57 -4.06 7.59
N LEU A 43 -7.62 -2.73 7.50
CA LEU A 43 -8.36 -1.89 8.42
C LEU A 43 -9.89 -2.07 8.29
N ALA A 44 -10.39 -2.44 7.11
CA ALA A 44 -11.81 -2.70 6.89
C ALA A 44 -12.26 -4.10 7.34
N ALA A 45 -11.31 -5.00 7.64
CA ALA A 45 -11.59 -6.37 8.07
C ALA A 45 -11.55 -6.53 9.61
N GLU A 46 -11.19 -5.48 10.35
CA GLU A 46 -11.30 -5.36 11.81
C GLU A 46 -12.68 -4.83 12.23
#